data_AF-A0A953IKQ4-F1
#
_entry.id   AF-A0A953IKQ4-F1
#
_cell.length_a   1.000
_cell.length_b   1.000
_cell.length_c   1.000
_cell.angle_alpha   90.00
_cell.angle_beta   90.00
_cell.angle_gamma   90.00
#
_symmetry.space_group_name_H-M   'P 1'
#
loop_
_entity.id
_entity.type
_entity.pdbx_description
1 polymer ?
#
loop_
_entity_poly.entity_id
_entity_poly.type
_entity_poly.pdbx_seq_one_letter_code
_entity_poly.pdbx_strand_id
1 'polypeptide(L)' 'MKNITISVSVDVYRKARIRAAELDTSVSALVRDFLEQVTEKESEFERRRRLQQEVLASIGQFRAGDRLSRDEAHERRAVR' A
#
# COMPACT_ATOMS: atom_id res chain seq x y z
N MET A 1 -6.37 4.40 26.47
CA MET A 1 -7.25 4.35 25.28
C MET A 1 -7.93 5.70 25.11
N LYS A 2 -8.07 6.19 23.87
CA LYS A 2 -8.79 7.43 23.58
C LYS A 2 -10.13 7.07 22.93
N ASN A 3 -11.21 7.72 23.36
CA ASN A 3 -12.54 7.51 22.80
C ASN A 3 -12.81 8.54 21.71
N ILE A 4 -13.39 8.10 20.59
CA ILE A 4 -13.76 8.95 19.46
C ILE A 4 -15.26 8.77 19.23
N THR A 5 -16.00 9.88 19.20
CA THR A 5 -17.41 9.88 18.82
C THR A 5 -17.52 10.22 17.34
N ILE A 6 -18.19 9.37 16.56
CA ILE A 6 -18.33 9.53 15.11
C ILE A 6 -19.81 9.56 14.78
N SER A 7 -20.24 10.58 14.05
CA SER A 7 -21.59 10.65 13.48
C SER A 7 -21.60 9.94 12.13
N VAL A 8 -22.41 8.89 12.01
CA VAL A 8 -22.61 8.13 10.76
C VAL A 8 -24.08 8.14 10.38
N SER A 9 -24.39 8.00 9.09
CA SER A 9 -25.78 7.84 8.66
C SER A 9 -26.36 6.52 9.17
N VAL A 10 -27.68 6.51 9.40
CA VAL A 10 -28.41 5.34 9.90
C VAL A 10 -28.22 4.12 8.98
N ASP A 11 -28.19 4.34 7.66
CA ASP A 11 -27.99 3.29 6.68
C ASP A 11 -26.59 2.65 6.77
N VAL A 12 -25.56 3.48 6.96
CA VAL A 12 -24.18 3.01 7.12
C VAL A 12 -24.04 2.23 8.42
N TYR A 13 -24.62 2.73 9.52
CA TYR A 13 -24.60 2.02 10.80
C TYR A 13 -25.27 0.64 10.71
N ARG A 14 -26.42 0.55 10.03
CA ARG A 14 -27.13 -0.72 9.83
C ARG A 14 -26.30 -1.72 9.01
N LYS A 15 -25.71 -1.28 7.89
CA LYS A 15 -24.85 -2.12 7.05
C LYS A 15 -23.60 -2.58 7.79
N ALA A 16 -22.95 -1.67 8.52
CA ALA A 16 -21.76 -1.98 9.31
C ALA A 16 -22.07 -3.03 10.38
N ARG A 17 -23.23 -2.92 11.04
CA ARG A 17 -23.69 -3.92 12.02
C ARG A 17 -23.90 -5.31 11.42
N ILE A 18 -24.55 -5.40 10.26
CA ILE A 18 -24.76 -6.68 9.57
C ILE A 18 -23.40 -7.29 9.22
N ARG A 19 -22.50 -6.48 8.65
CA ARG A 19 -21.16 -6.92 8.27
C ARG A 19 -20.32 -7.37 9.46
N ALA A 20 -20.43 -6.66 10.60
CA ALA A 20 -19.75 -7.03 11.82
C ALA A 20 -20.23 -8.40 12.34
N ALA A 21 -21.54 -8.66 12.31
CA ALA A 21 -22.11 -9.94 12.70
C ALA A 21 -21.67 -11.09 11.77
N GLU A 22 -21.61 -10.85 10.45
CA GLU A 22 -21.11 -11.84 9.49
C GLU A 22 -19.64 -12.22 9.73
N LEU A 23 -18.85 -11.31 10.28
CA LEU A 23 -17.43 -11.47 10.56
C LEU A 23 -17.15 -11.84 12.03
N ASP A 24 -18.20 -12.18 12.80
CA ASP A 24 -18.14 -12.48 14.23
C ASP A 24 -17.37 -11.43 15.05
N THR A 25 -17.58 -10.16 14.72
CA THR A 25 -16.87 -9.02 15.31
C THR A 25 -17.83 -7.89 15.68
N SER A 26 -17.31 -6.83 16.30
CA SER A 26 -18.07 -5.63 16.64
C SER A 26 -17.81 -4.50 15.65
N VAL A 27 -18.75 -3.55 15.55
CA VAL A 27 -18.57 -2.34 14.72
C VAL A 27 -17.35 -1.53 15.21
N SER A 28 -17.13 -1.45 16.52
CA SER A 28 -15.97 -0.77 17.10
C SER A 28 -14.65 -1.46 16.74
N ALA A 29 -14.64 -2.80 16.69
CA ALA A 29 -13.46 -3.55 16.23
C ALA A 29 -13.19 -3.29 14.74
N LEU A 30 -14.21 -3.33 13.87
CA LEU A 30 -14.05 -2.98 12.45
C LEU A 30 -13.48 -1.56 12.25
N VAL A 31 -13.96 -0.59 13.04
CA VAL A 31 -13.48 0.79 12.95
C VAL A 31 -12.03 0.89 13.41
N ARG A 32 -11.65 0.20 14.50
CA ARG A 32 -10.26 0.15 14.96
C ARG A 32 -9.35 -0.44 13.89
N ASP A 33 -9.70 -1.62 13.38
CA ASP A 33 -8.86 -2.34 12.41
C ASP A 33 -8.73 -1.53 11.10
N PHE A 34 -9.79 -0.83 10.68
CA PHE A 34 -9.74 0.09 9.54
C PHE A 34 -8.79 1.27 9.80
N LEU A 35 -8.86 1.90 10.97
CA LEU A 35 -7.97 3.01 11.32
C LEU A 35 -6.51 2.55 11.39
N GLU A 36 -6.25 1.37 11.95
CA GLU A 36 -4.92 0.75 11.96
C GLU A 36 -4.40 0.53 10.54
N GLN A 37 -5.19 -0.07 9.64
CA GLN A 37 -4.81 -0.26 8.24
C GLN A 37 -4.54 1.05 7.49
N VAL A 38 -5.29 2.11 7.77
CA VAL A 38 -5.07 3.43 7.15
C VAL A 38 -3.74 4.01 7.61
N THR A 39 -3.42 3.91 8.90
CA THR A 39 -2.13 4.38 9.45
C THR A 39 -0.95 3.51 9.03
N GLU A 40 -1.15 2.19 8.89
CA GLU A 40 -0.11 1.27 8.43
C GLU A 40 0.26 1.52 6.98
N LYS A 41 -0.71 1.81 6.09
CA LYS A 41 -0.43 2.13 4.68
C LYS A 41 0.45 3.36 4.51
N GLU A 42 0.25 4.38 5.34
CA GLU A 42 1.11 5.56 5.38
C GLU A 42 2.54 5.15 5.80
N SER A 43 2.67 4.31 6.84
CA SER A 43 3.97 3.81 7.31
C SER A 43 4.69 2.85 6.33
N GLU A 44 3.97 1.93 5.66
CA GLU A 44 4.50 0.99 4.67
C GLU A 44 4.98 1.74 3.43
N PHE A 45 4.20 2.71 2.97
CA PHE A 45 4.56 3.55 1.84
C PHE A 45 5.79 4.42 2.15
N GLU A 46 5.81 5.08 3.31
CA GLU A 46 6.96 5.85 3.78
C GLU A 46 8.21 4.97 3.98
N ARG A 47 8.03 3.79 4.57
CA ARG A 47 9.10 2.80 4.72
C ARG A 47 9.66 2.37 3.37
N ARG A 48 8.81 2.06 2.40
CA ARG A 48 9.21 1.70 1.03
C ARG A 48 9.91 2.87 0.32
N ARG A 49 9.41 4.09 0.51
CA ARG A 49 10.02 5.30 -0.04
C ARG A 49 11.42 5.52 0.50
N ARG A 50 11.61 5.34 1.82
CA ARG A 50 12.94 5.39 2.46
C ARG A 50 13.86 4.30 1.91
N LEU A 51 13.39 3.05 1.83
CA LEU A 51 14.17 1.93 1.30
C LEU A 51 14.58 2.18 -0.16
N GLN A 52 13.69 2.72 -0.97
CA GLN A 52 13.97 3.11 -2.35
C GLN A 52 15.06 4.18 -2.42
N GLN A 53 14.98 5.21 -1.57
CA GLN A 53 16.00 6.27 -1.53
C GLN A 53 17.37 5.71 -1.12
N GLU A 54 17.42 4.83 -0.12
CA GLU A 54 18.66 4.16 0.31
C GLU A 54 19.26 3.31 -0.82
N VAL A 55 18.44 2.51 -1.50
CA VAL A 55 18.88 1.71 -2.66
C VAL A 55 19.39 2.59 -3.78
N LEU A 56 18.66 3.65 -4.17
CA LEU A 56 19.12 4.57 -5.22
C LEU A 56 20.41 5.30 -4.83
N ALA A 57 20.56 5.70 -3.57
CA ALA A 57 21.77 6.34 -3.07
C ALA A 57 22.97 5.38 -3.05
N SER A 58 22.75 4.08 -2.87
CA SER A 58 23.81 3.05 -2.95
C SER A 58 24.34 2.82 -4.38
N ILE A 59 23.62 3.27 -5.40
CA ILE A 59 24.05 3.13 -6.80
C ILE A 59 25.12 4.19 -7.09
N GLY A 60 26.40 3.79 -7.04
CA GLY A 60 27.52 4.70 -7.30
C GLY A 60 27.66 5.10 -8.77
N GLN A 61 27.59 4.15 -9.69
CA GLN A 61 27.60 4.41 -11.13
C GLN A 61 26.66 3.42 -11.84
N PHE A 62 25.75 3.93 -12.65
CA PHE A 62 24.83 3.12 -13.43
C PHE A 62 24.88 3.54 -14.89
N ARG A 63 25.17 2.59 -15.77
CA ARG A 63 25.10 2.78 -17.22
C ARG A 63 24.20 1.70 -17.80
N ALA A 64 23.09 2.12 -18.39
CA ALA A 64 22.14 1.21 -19.01
C ALA A 64 22.77 0.39 -20.16
N GLY A 65 23.80 0.92 -20.83
CA GLY A 65 24.53 0.23 -21.89
C GLY A 65 25.38 -0.95 -21.43
N ASP A 66 25.71 -1.04 -20.13
CA ASP A 66 26.45 -2.18 -19.58
C ASP A 66 25.54 -3.41 -19.41
N ARG A 67 24.22 -3.22 -19.44
CA ARG A 67 23.22 -4.29 -19.27
C ARG A 67 22.92 -5.02 -20.58
N LEU A 68 23.12 -4.36 -21.71
CA LEU A 68 22.79 -4.91 -23.02
C LEU A 68 23.70 -4.31 -24.06
N SER A 69 24.41 -5.17 -24.78
CA SER A 69 25.17 -4.72 -25.95
C SER A 69 24.23 -4.18 -27.02
N ARG A 70 24.78 -3.33 -27.89
CA ARG A 70 24.03 -2.74 -29.00
C ARG A 70 23.41 -3.82 -29.91
N ASP A 71 24.12 -4.91 -30.11
CA ASP A 71 23.68 -6.00 -30.98
C ASP A 71 22.50 -6.77 -30.35
N GLU A 72 22.57 -7.11 -29.06
CA GLU A 72 21.47 -7.74 -28.32
C GLU A 72 20.22 -6.82 -28.20
N ALA A 73 20.41 -5.51 -28.19
CA ALA A 73 19.31 -4.53 -28.28
C ALA A 73 18.61 -4.57 -29.64
N HIS A 74 19.37 -4.72 -30.72
CA HIS A 74 18.84 -4.76 -32.08
C HIS A 74 18.19 -6.10 -32.44
N GLU A 75 18.56 -7.21 -31.80
CA GLU A 75 17.88 -8.50 -31.91
C GLU A 75 16.44 -8.47 -31.39
N ARG A 76 16.12 -7.59 -30.42
CA ARG A 76 14.75 -7.42 -29.90
C ARG A 76 13.80 -6.62 -30.81
N ARG A 77 14.08 -6.54 -32.11
CA ARG A 77 13.13 -6.07 -33.12
C ARG A 77 12.14 -7.14 -33.60
N ALA A 78 11.99 -8.25 -32.87
CA ALA A 78 10.98 -9.28 -33.14
C ALA A 78 9.73 -9.20 -32.24
N VAL A 79 9.44 -8.07 -31.58
CA VAL A 79 8.12 -7.85 -30.97
C VAL A 79 7.38 -6.80 -31.79
N ARG A 80 6.56 -7.32 -32.72
CA ARG A 80 5.53 -6.59 -33.47
C ARG A 80 4.21 -6.70 -32.72
#